data_AF-A0A7S2W2S1-F1
#
_entry.id   AF-A0A7S2W2S1-F1
#
_cell.length_a   1.000
_cell.length_b   1.000
_cell.length_c   1.000
_cell.angle_alpha   90.00
_cell.angle_beta   90.00
_cell.angle_gamma   90.00
#
_symmetry.space_group_name_H-M   'P 1'
#
loop_
_entity.id
_entity.type
_entity.pdbx_description
1 polymer ?
#
loop_
_entity_poly.entity_id
_entity_poly.type
_entity_poly.pdbx_seq_one_letter_code
_entity_poly.pdbx_strand_id
1 'polypeptide(L)'
;ADCIKKMTRPSDERRAYLKSADQDVSTFPISNFCPIQRYYGAAEKALDAFEEAYYCLNLNKAYSLGRRFAKFSTEVLPKHDYYKSPKAELVGLRRKNQEDINKVLDLLERVVALMDEDELQKKKKRLEEERIEKERE
;
A
#
# COMPACT_ATOMS: atom_id res chain seq x y z
N ALA A 1 21.50 22.72 -14.70
CA ALA A 1 20.28 21.92 -14.54
C ALA A 1 20.05 21.77 -13.05
N ASP A 2 19.13 22.57 -12.51
CA ASP A 2 18.83 22.58 -11.08
C ASP A 2 18.33 21.21 -10.63
N CYS A 3 19.08 20.59 -9.73
CA CYS A 3 18.67 19.39 -9.04
C CYS A 3 17.44 19.74 -8.21
N ILE A 4 16.26 19.36 -8.68
CA ILE A 4 15.04 19.34 -7.87
C ILE A 4 15.38 18.47 -6.65
N LYS A 5 15.68 19.11 -5.51
CA LYS A 5 15.71 18.43 -4.22
C LYS A 5 14.34 17.80 -4.08
N LYS A 6 14.24 16.48 -4.25
CA LYS A 6 13.02 15.73 -3.93
C LYS A 6 12.66 16.17 -2.52
N MET A 7 11.52 16.85 -2.35
CA MET A 7 10.99 17.14 -1.02
C MET A 7 10.74 15.78 -0.38
N THR A 8 11.67 15.35 0.46
CA THR A 8 11.59 14.07 1.15
C THR A 8 10.45 14.17 2.15
N ARG A 9 9.43 13.32 2.03
CA ARG A 9 8.34 13.29 3.02
C ARG A 9 8.91 12.71 4.32
N PRO A 10 8.40 13.13 5.50
CA PRO A 10 8.91 12.68 6.79
C PRO A 10 9.02 11.15 6.94
N SER A 11 8.10 10.39 6.34
CA SER A 11 8.12 8.92 6.41
C SER A 11 8.76 8.21 5.21
N ASP A 12 9.49 8.91 4.34
CA ASP A 12 10.11 8.34 3.12
C ASP A 12 10.99 7.12 3.42
N GLU A 13 11.89 7.22 4.40
CA GLU A 13 12.82 6.15 4.78
C GLU A 13 12.08 4.91 5.28
N ARG A 14 11.08 5.11 6.16
CA ARG A 14 10.22 4.05 6.67
C ARG A 14 9.49 3.34 5.54
N ARG A 15 8.94 4.10 4.59
CA ARG A 15 8.23 3.54 3.43
C ARG A 15 9.17 2.83 2.45
N ALA A 16 10.41 3.31 2.30
CA ALA A 16 11.43 2.64 1.51
C ALA A 16 11.82 1.29 2.12
N TYR A 17 12.01 1.23 3.44
CA TYR A 17 12.28 0.00 4.17
C TYR A 17 11.15 -1.02 4.04
N LEU A 18 9.89 -0.60 4.22
CA LEU A 18 8.73 -1.47 4.02
C LEU A 18 8.67 -1.98 2.57
N LYS A 19 9.00 -1.13 1.60
CA LYS A 19 9.02 -1.52 0.19
C LYS A 19 10.08 -2.56 -0.13
N SER A 20 11.29 -2.46 0.43
CA SER A 20 12.34 -3.45 0.24
C SER A 20 12.00 -4.77 0.93
N ALA A 21 11.45 -4.73 2.15
CA ALA A 21 11.02 -5.94 2.85
C ALA A 21 9.91 -6.70 2.10
N ASP A 22 9.05 -5.99 1.36
CA ASP A 22 7.98 -6.57 0.55
C ASP A 22 8.43 -7.07 -0.84
N GLN A 23 9.62 -6.70 -1.31
CA GLN A 23 10.07 -7.06 -2.67
C GLN A 23 10.22 -8.56 -2.85
N ASP A 24 10.75 -9.25 -1.84
CA ASP A 24 10.94 -10.71 -1.84
C ASP A 24 9.60 -11.49 -1.83
N VAL A 25 8.52 -10.84 -1.38
CA VAL A 25 7.16 -11.42 -1.34
C VAL A 25 6.37 -11.15 -2.63
N SER A 26 6.90 -10.33 -3.55
CA SER A 26 6.11 -9.73 -4.65
C SER A 26 6.00 -10.54 -5.94
N THR A 27 6.56 -11.74 -5.99
CA THR A 27 6.31 -12.70 -7.08
C THR A 27 4.96 -13.36 -6.84
N PHE A 28 3.89 -12.78 -7.39
CA PHE A 28 2.58 -13.42 -7.43
C PHE A 28 2.48 -14.26 -8.71
N PRO A 29 2.70 -15.59 -8.64
CA PRO A 29 2.54 -16.44 -9.81
C PRO A 29 1.07 -16.48 -10.21
N ILE A 30 0.77 -16.04 -11.44
CA ILE A 30 -0.53 -16.21 -12.05
C ILE A 30 -0.45 -17.36 -13.06
N SER A 31 -1.45 -18.24 -13.04
CA SER A 31 -1.49 -19.44 -13.86
C SER A 31 -2.86 -19.54 -14.51
N ASN A 32 -2.88 -19.73 -15.83
CA ASN A 32 -4.12 -19.91 -16.57
C ASN A 32 -4.82 -21.25 -16.29
N PHE A 33 -4.18 -22.17 -15.55
CA PHE A 33 -4.80 -23.39 -15.04
C PHE A 33 -5.70 -23.14 -13.82
N CYS A 34 -5.55 -21.99 -13.16
CA CYS A 34 -6.41 -21.58 -12.06
C CYS A 34 -7.48 -20.61 -12.59
N PRO A 35 -8.77 -20.77 -12.22
CA PRO A 35 -9.81 -19.84 -12.66
C PRO A 35 -9.53 -18.41 -12.17
N ILE A 36 -9.68 -17.43 -13.07
CA ILE A 36 -9.40 -16.02 -12.78
C ILE A 36 -10.19 -15.49 -11.56
N GLN A 37 -11.40 -16.02 -11.34
CA GLN A 37 -12.25 -15.69 -10.21
C GLN A 37 -11.55 -15.94 -8.86
N ARG A 38 -10.68 -16.95 -8.76
CA ARG A 38 -9.93 -17.22 -7.52
C ARG A 38 -8.91 -16.12 -7.22
N TYR A 39 -8.32 -15.53 -8.26
CA TYR A 39 -7.41 -14.40 -8.11
C TYR A 39 -8.17 -13.14 -7.70
N TYR A 40 -9.36 -12.88 -8.24
CA TYR A 40 -10.23 -11.81 -7.74
C TYR A 40 -10.62 -12.02 -6.26
N GLY A 41 -10.96 -13.25 -5.85
CA GLY A 41 -11.22 -13.56 -4.45
C GLY A 41 -9.98 -13.42 -3.55
N ALA A 42 -8.78 -13.63 -4.07
CA ALA A 42 -7.54 -13.36 -3.35
C ALA A 42 -7.29 -11.85 -3.19
N ALA A 43 -7.61 -11.05 -4.21
CA ALA A 43 -7.55 -9.60 -4.15
C ALA A 43 -8.54 -9.06 -3.09
N GLU A 44 -9.76 -9.58 -3.05
CA GLU A 44 -10.76 -9.20 -2.04
C GLU A 44 -10.27 -9.46 -0.61
N LYS A 45 -9.69 -10.63 -0.33
CA LYS A 45 -9.09 -10.91 0.99
C LYS A 45 -7.94 -9.97 1.34
N ALA A 46 -7.14 -9.58 0.35
CA ALA A 46 -6.06 -8.62 0.56
C ALA A 46 -6.61 -7.20 0.85
N LEU A 47 -7.73 -6.83 0.23
CA LEU A 47 -8.46 -5.60 0.52
C LEU A 47 -9.02 -5.61 1.94
N ASP A 48 -9.70 -6.68 2.36
CA ASP A 48 -10.26 -6.81 3.72
C ASP A 48 -9.16 -6.66 4.78
N ALA A 49 -8.02 -7.34 4.58
CA ALA A 49 -6.88 -7.25 5.50
C ALA A 49 -6.23 -5.85 5.50
N PHE A 50 -6.23 -5.16 4.36
CA PHE A 50 -5.77 -3.78 4.27
C PHE A 50 -6.69 -2.83 5.05
N GLU A 51 -7.99 -2.95 4.86
CA GLU A 51 -8.99 -2.14 5.56
C GLU A 51 -8.92 -2.35 7.07
N GLU A 52 -8.84 -3.60 7.52
CA GLU A 52 -8.62 -3.93 8.93
C GLU A 52 -7.36 -3.25 9.47
N ALA A 53 -6.23 -3.37 8.77
CA ALA A 53 -4.98 -2.74 9.19
C ALA A 53 -5.07 -1.20 9.24
N TYR A 54 -5.80 -0.61 8.29
CA TYR A 54 -6.06 0.83 8.25
C TYR A 54 -6.90 1.29 9.45
N TYR A 55 -8.03 0.63 9.72
CA TYR A 55 -8.92 0.98 10.82
C TYR A 55 -8.29 0.73 12.20
N CYS A 56 -7.42 -0.27 12.33
CA CYS A 56 -6.65 -0.51 13.55
C CYS A 56 -5.40 0.41 13.69
N LEU A 57 -5.21 1.38 12.79
CA LEU A 57 -4.06 2.29 12.74
C LEU A 57 -2.70 1.57 12.72
N ASN A 58 -2.66 0.34 12.21
CA ASN A 58 -1.41 -0.37 11.97
C ASN A 58 -0.81 0.10 10.63
N LEU A 59 -0.25 1.31 10.65
CA LEU A 59 0.18 2.03 9.43
C LEU A 59 1.20 1.25 8.59
N ASN A 60 2.11 0.50 9.22
CA ASN A 60 3.09 -0.33 8.49
C ASN A 60 2.39 -1.45 7.72
N LYS A 61 1.51 -2.20 8.40
CA LYS A 61 0.76 -3.30 7.80
C LYS A 61 -0.19 -2.78 6.71
N ALA A 62 -0.89 -1.67 6.98
CA ALA A 62 -1.78 -1.03 6.02
C ALA A 62 -1.01 -0.61 4.76
N TYR A 63 0.14 0.07 4.92
CA TYR A 63 0.96 0.48 3.77
C TYR A 63 1.43 -0.72 2.93
N SER A 64 1.94 -1.77 3.55
CA SER A 64 2.38 -2.99 2.86
C SER A 64 1.24 -3.71 2.15
N LEU A 65 0.10 -3.92 2.82
CA LEU A 65 -1.06 -4.61 2.24
C LEU A 65 -1.70 -3.81 1.10
N GLY A 66 -1.89 -2.50 1.28
CA GLY A 66 -2.45 -1.64 0.23
C GLY A 66 -1.57 -1.61 -1.02
N ARG A 67 -0.25 -1.56 -0.86
CA ARG A 67 0.69 -1.68 -1.99
C ARG A 67 0.65 -3.03 -2.67
N ARG A 68 0.56 -4.13 -1.90
CA ARG A 68 0.44 -5.49 -2.45
C ARG A 68 -0.84 -5.64 -3.26
N PHE A 69 -1.98 -5.17 -2.73
CA PHE A 69 -3.25 -5.14 -3.45
C PHE A 69 -3.12 -4.32 -4.74
N ALA A 70 -2.65 -3.08 -4.65
CA ALA A 70 -2.52 -2.20 -5.82
C ALA A 70 -1.64 -2.83 -6.90
N LYS A 71 -0.49 -3.40 -6.54
CA LYS A 71 0.41 -4.09 -7.48
C LYS A 71 -0.27 -5.33 -8.09
N PHE A 72 -0.88 -6.17 -7.26
CA PHE A 72 -1.55 -7.38 -7.73
C PHE A 72 -2.67 -7.04 -8.73
N SER A 73 -3.51 -6.06 -8.37
CA SER A 73 -4.70 -5.69 -9.14
C SER A 73 -4.40 -4.92 -10.42
N THR A 74 -3.28 -4.18 -10.48
CA THR A 74 -2.91 -3.35 -11.65
C THR A 74 -1.83 -3.98 -12.55
N GLU A 75 -0.95 -4.82 -12.00
CA GLU A 75 0.18 -5.38 -12.76
C GLU A 75 0.11 -6.90 -12.96
N VAL A 76 -0.49 -7.65 -12.03
CA VAL A 76 -0.47 -9.12 -12.04
C VAL A 76 -1.76 -9.68 -12.64
N LEU A 77 -2.91 -9.31 -12.08
CA LEU A 77 -4.23 -9.75 -12.56
C LEU A 77 -4.44 -9.54 -14.06
N PRO A 78 -4.05 -8.39 -14.66
CA PRO A 78 -4.20 -8.17 -16.10
C PRO A 78 -3.43 -9.12 -17.01
N LYS A 79 -2.46 -9.87 -16.47
CA LYS A 79 -1.66 -10.85 -17.23
C LYS A 79 -2.37 -12.19 -17.41
N HIS A 80 -3.49 -12.43 -16.72
CA HIS A 80 -4.28 -13.65 -16.91
C HIS A 80 -5.04 -13.59 -18.24
N ASP A 81 -5.06 -14.68 -19.01
CA ASP A 81 -5.68 -14.72 -20.35
C ASP A 81 -7.17 -14.34 -20.34
N TYR A 82 -7.87 -14.68 -19.25
CA TYR A 82 -9.30 -14.40 -19.09
C TYR A 82 -9.58 -13.00 -18.53
N TYR A 83 -8.57 -12.17 -18.26
CA TYR A 83 -8.77 -10.84 -17.69
C TYR A 83 -9.59 -9.93 -18.59
N LYS A 84 -9.47 -10.05 -19.92
CA LYS A 84 -10.26 -9.28 -20.90
C LYS A 84 -11.48 -10.03 -21.42
N SER A 85 -11.85 -11.14 -20.78
CA SER A 85 -13.00 -11.93 -21.21
C SER A 85 -14.30 -11.10 -21.21
N PRO A 86 -15.14 -11.25 -22.24
CA PRO A 86 -16.41 -10.53 -22.35
C PRO A 86 -17.53 -11.16 -21.52
N LYS A 87 -17.29 -12.29 -20.83
CA LYS A 87 -18.28 -12.93 -19.96
C LYS A 87 -18.78 -11.93 -18.91
N ALA A 88 -20.10 -11.79 -18.78
CA ALA A 88 -20.73 -10.79 -17.92
C ALA A 88 -20.24 -10.85 -16.46
N GLU A 89 -20.08 -12.06 -15.91
CA GLU A 89 -19.54 -12.28 -14.56
C GLU A 89 -18.12 -11.70 -14.39
N LEU A 90 -17.26 -11.87 -15.39
CA LEU A 90 -15.86 -11.41 -15.35
C LEU A 90 -15.77 -9.90 -15.60
N VAL A 91 -16.67 -9.35 -16.41
CA VAL A 91 -16.84 -7.90 -16.55
C VAL A 91 -17.22 -7.28 -15.21
N GLY A 92 -18.15 -7.89 -14.48
CA GLY A 92 -18.56 -7.45 -13.15
C GLY A 92 -17.40 -7.46 -12.15
N LEU A 93 -16.65 -8.56 -12.06
CA LEU A 93 -15.48 -8.67 -11.20
C LEU A 93 -14.40 -7.65 -11.54
N ARG A 94 -14.13 -7.44 -12.82
CA ARG A 94 -13.14 -6.45 -13.28
C ARG A 94 -13.55 -5.03 -12.93
N ARG A 95 -14.83 -4.67 -13.09
CA ARG A 95 -15.36 -3.35 -12.71
C ARG A 95 -15.25 -3.12 -11.20
N LYS A 96 -15.68 -4.09 -10.37
CA LYS A 96 -15.54 -4.02 -8.91
C LYS A 96 -14.08 -3.81 -8.52
N ASN A 97 -13.16 -4.63 -9.06
CA ASN A 97 -11.73 -4.50 -8.77
C ASN A 97 -11.17 -3.12 -9.16
N GLN A 98 -11.70 -2.47 -10.21
CA GLN A 98 -11.30 -1.11 -10.57
C GLN A 98 -11.76 -0.07 -9.55
N GLU A 99 -12.98 -0.21 -9.03
CA GLU A 99 -13.51 0.62 -7.94
C GLU A 99 -12.67 0.42 -6.67
N ASP A 100 -12.33 -0.83 -6.34
CA ASP A 100 -11.49 -1.18 -5.19
C ASP A 100 -10.06 -0.62 -5.32
N ILE A 101 -9.47 -0.63 -6.53
CA ILE A 101 -8.17 0.01 -6.79
C ILE A 101 -8.23 1.50 -6.43
N ASN A 102 -9.25 2.22 -6.90
CA ASN A 102 -9.37 3.65 -6.62
C ASN A 102 -9.51 3.90 -5.11
N LYS A 103 -10.35 3.11 -4.43
CA LYS A 103 -10.51 3.17 -2.96
C LYS A 103 -9.18 2.95 -2.23
N VAL A 104 -8.42 1.94 -2.64
CA VAL A 104 -7.13 1.62 -2.01
C VAL A 104 -6.11 2.73 -2.25
N LEU A 105 -6.04 3.31 -3.44
CA LEU A 105 -5.12 4.42 -3.71
C LEU A 105 -5.43 5.64 -2.82
N ASP A 106 -6.71 6.00 -2.69
CA ASP A 106 -7.14 7.09 -1.82
C ASP A 106 -6.80 6.84 -0.35
N LEU A 107 -7.07 5.62 0.15
CA LEU A 107 -6.75 5.24 1.53
C LEU A 107 -5.24 5.14 1.74
N LEU A 108 -4.46 4.71 0.74
CA LEU A 108 -3.02 4.62 0.83
C LEU A 108 -2.39 6.01 0.98
N GLU A 109 -2.86 7.02 0.25
CA GLU A 109 -2.41 8.41 0.45
C GLU A 109 -2.70 8.90 1.87
N ARG A 110 -3.86 8.54 2.44
CA ARG A 110 -4.17 8.83 3.85
C ARG A 110 -3.24 8.11 4.81
N VAL A 111 -2.92 6.84 4.57
CA VAL A 111 -1.91 6.10 5.35
C VAL A 111 -0.57 6.82 5.31
N VAL A 112 -0.13 7.26 4.13
CA VAL A 112 1.15 7.98 4.02
C VAL A 112 1.11 9.31 4.77
N ALA A 113 0.02 10.06 4.69
CA ALA A 113 -0.14 11.30 5.47
C ALA A 113 -0.09 11.03 6.98
N LEU A 114 -0.73 9.97 7.47
CA LEU A 114 -0.68 9.57 8.88
C LEU A 114 0.73 9.12 9.30
N MET A 115 1.46 8.41 8.42
CA MET A 115 2.85 8.05 8.67
C MET A 115 3.76 9.28 8.75
N ASP A 116 3.54 10.28 7.88
CA ASP A 116 4.30 11.53 7.91
C ASP A 116 4.05 12.31 9.21
N GLU A 117 2.80 12.38 9.66
CA GLU A 117 2.46 13.00 10.95
C GLU A 117 3.11 12.26 12.13
N ASP A 118 3.08 10.93 12.14
CA ASP A 118 3.74 10.10 13.16
C ASP A 118 5.26 10.38 13.23
N GLU A 119 5.94 10.49 12.09
CA GLU A 119 7.38 10.83 12.06
C GLU A 119 7.66 12.27 12.50
N LEU A 120 6.79 13.23 12.14
CA LEU A 120 6.91 14.62 12.59
C LEU A 120 6.74 14.73 14.12
N GLN A 121 5.77 14.03 14.69
CA GLN A 121 5.53 14.03 16.13
C GLN A 121 6.69 13.39 16.90
N LYS A 122 7.22 12.25 16.42
CA LYS A 122 8.43 11.65 17.00
C LYS A 122 9.62 12.59 16.95
N LYS A 123 9.81 13.31 15.84
CA LYS A 123 10.90 14.28 15.71
C LYS A 123 10.75 15.45 16.69
N LYS A 124 9.55 16.03 16.79
CA LYS A 124 9.26 17.11 17.74
C LYS A 124 9.54 16.67 19.19
N LYS A 125 9.08 15.47 19.55
CA LYS A 125 9.27 14.92 20.89
C LYS A 125 10.76 14.76 21.23
N ARG A 126 11.56 14.19 20.32
CA ARG A 126 13.01 14.05 20.50
C ARG A 126 13.71 15.40 20.70
N LEU A 127 13.36 16.40 19.91
CA LEU A 127 13.96 17.75 20.04
C LEU A 127 13.59 18.43 21.36
N GLU A 128 12.37 18.22 21.84
CA GLU A 128 11.94 18.73 23.15
C GLU A 128 12.70 18.04 24.29
N GLU A 129 12.83 16.71 24.24
CA GLU A 129 13.61 15.93 25.21
C GLU A 129 15.09 16.38 25.23
N GLU A 130 15.72 16.57 24.07
CA GLU A 130 17.08 17.09 23.95
C GLU A 130 17.25 18.53 24.49
N ARG A 131 16.23 19.38 24.31
CA ARG A 131 16.26 20.75 24.85
C ARG A 131 16.19 20.74 26.38
N ILE A 132 15.28 19.94 26.93
CA ILE A 132 15.11 19.79 28.38
C ILE A 132 16.39 19.24 29.02
N GLU A 133 17.08 18.28 28.38
CA GLU A 133 18.34 17.74 28.90
C GLU A 133 19.45 18.81 28.94
N LYS A 134 19.60 19.60 27.86
CA LYS A 134 20.58 20.69 27.81
C LYS A 134 20.31 21.83 28.79
N GLU A 135 19.06 22.03 29.21
CA GLU A 135 18.70 23.00 30.24
C GLU A 135 18.95 22.47 31.67
N ARG A 136 19.19 21.15 31.82
CA ARG A 136 19.49 20.50 33.10
C ARG A 136 20.99 20.32 33.36
N GLU A 137 21.81 20.30 32.30
CA GLU A 137 23.28 20.33 32.35
C GLU A 137 23.84 21.75 32.60
#